data_AF-A0A662MM51-F1
#
_entry.id   AF-A0A662MM51-F1
#
_cell.length_a   1.000
_cell.length_b   1.000
_cell.length_c   1.000
_cell.angle_alpha   90.00
_cell.angle_beta   90.00
_cell.angle_gamma   90.00
#
_symmetry.space_group_name_H-M   'P 1'
#
loop_
_entity.id
_entity.type
_entity.pdbx_description
1 polymer ?
#
loop_
_entity_poly.entity_id
_entity_poly.type
_entity_poly.pdbx_seq_one_letter_code
_entity_poly.pdbx_strand_id
1 'polypeptide(L)'
;MRDEGRRKLLGNIFGVVLPLATILAVLLLVPGAAATPVPQVDRDGDGMDDSWEEKYGLNTSRDDSMEDPDGDGVKNIQEYKDGTNPFNPDASSKDIERNKNLLLLGVGIAVGIAGIASSVGIGIAGSTASGAAAEKPDLKAKMMIFESLPMTQGV
;
A
#
# COMPACT_ATOMS: atom_id res chain seq x y z
N MET A 1 12.43 78.54 -18.21
CA MET A 1 13.59 77.66 -17.99
C MET A 1 13.34 76.50 -16.99
N ARG A 2 12.12 76.26 -16.49
CA ARG A 2 11.85 75.16 -15.51
C ARG A 2 11.15 73.91 -16.08
N ASP A 3 10.70 73.93 -17.34
CA ASP A 3 9.91 72.81 -17.90
C ASP A 3 10.70 71.81 -18.76
N GLU A 4 11.95 72.10 -19.07
CA GLU A 4 12.76 71.30 -19.99
C GLU A 4 13.39 70.06 -19.31
N GLY A 5 13.65 70.15 -18.01
CA GLY A 5 14.15 69.00 -17.20
C GLY A 5 13.08 67.94 -16.91
N ARG A 6 11.80 68.34 -16.75
CA ARG A 6 10.69 67.42 -16.48
C ARG A 6 10.34 66.54 -17.69
N ARG A 7 10.53 67.04 -18.92
CA ARG A 7 10.30 66.29 -20.15
C ARG A 7 11.35 65.19 -20.39
N LYS A 8 12.61 65.44 -20.01
CA LYS A 8 13.69 64.43 -20.08
C LYS A 8 13.54 63.32 -19.04
N LEU A 9 13.13 63.66 -17.82
CA LEU A 9 12.85 62.65 -16.78
C LEU A 9 11.65 61.78 -17.18
N LEU A 10 10.55 62.37 -17.66
CA LEU A 10 9.38 61.59 -18.09
C LEU A 10 9.69 60.69 -19.29
N GLY A 11 10.44 61.16 -20.29
CA GLY A 11 10.83 60.34 -21.45
C GLY A 11 11.67 59.10 -21.10
N ASN A 12 12.54 59.20 -20.09
CA ASN A 12 13.41 58.10 -19.67
C ASN A 12 12.67 57.06 -18.82
N ILE A 13 11.65 57.48 -18.07
CA ILE A 13 10.80 56.57 -17.27
C ILE A 13 9.87 55.78 -18.19
N PHE A 14 9.26 56.41 -19.21
CA PHE A 14 8.44 55.71 -20.20
C PHE A 14 9.26 54.72 -21.07
N GLY A 15 10.51 55.03 -21.40
CA GLY A 15 11.37 54.15 -22.23
C GLY A 15 11.88 52.89 -21.52
N VAL A 16 11.95 52.86 -20.19
CA VAL A 16 12.49 51.73 -19.41
C VAL A 16 11.39 50.98 -18.64
N VAL A 17 10.33 51.66 -18.17
CA VAL A 17 9.25 51.05 -17.39
C VAL A 17 8.21 50.34 -18.28
N LEU A 18 7.97 50.82 -19.50
CA LEU A 18 7.08 50.14 -20.46
C LEU A 18 7.61 48.77 -20.96
N PRO A 19 8.90 48.61 -21.32
CA PRO A 19 9.42 47.29 -21.68
C PRO A 19 9.58 46.35 -20.46
N LEU A 20 9.88 46.88 -19.27
CA LEU A 20 10.02 46.03 -18.08
C LEU A 20 8.67 45.47 -17.59
N ALA A 21 7.59 46.26 -17.66
CA ALA A 21 6.25 45.79 -17.33
C ALA A 21 5.71 44.77 -18.35
N THR A 22 6.07 44.89 -19.62
CA THR A 22 5.71 43.91 -20.65
C THR A 22 6.52 42.63 -20.53
N ILE A 23 7.81 42.70 -20.19
CA ILE A 23 8.63 41.49 -19.90
C ILE A 23 8.13 40.77 -18.64
N LEU A 24 7.73 41.50 -17.59
CA LEU A 24 7.14 40.91 -16.38
C LEU A 24 5.75 40.30 -16.65
N ALA A 25 4.93 40.91 -17.51
CA ALA A 25 3.64 40.34 -17.92
C ALA A 25 3.79 39.12 -18.84
N VAL A 26 4.83 39.06 -19.69
CA VAL A 26 5.15 37.88 -20.50
C VAL A 26 5.70 36.73 -19.63
N LEU A 27 6.39 37.05 -18.53
CA LEU A 27 6.84 36.06 -17.53
C LEU A 27 5.68 35.51 -16.65
N LEU A 28 4.61 36.30 -16.48
CA LEU A 28 3.40 35.89 -15.74
C LEU A 28 2.31 35.27 -16.62
N LEU A 29 2.50 35.28 -17.95
CA LEU A 29 1.64 34.61 -18.94
C LEU A 29 2.33 33.37 -19.52
N VAL A 30 3.05 32.62 -18.68
CA VAL A 30 3.12 31.18 -18.86
C VAL A 30 2.05 30.64 -17.93
N PRO A 31 0.80 30.40 -18.40
CA PRO A 31 -0.08 29.52 -17.65
C PRO A 31 0.74 28.26 -17.45
N GLY A 32 0.90 27.85 -16.19
CA GLY A 32 1.60 26.62 -15.86
C GLY A 32 1.20 25.56 -16.86
N ALA A 33 2.18 24.80 -17.32
CA ALA A 33 1.96 23.54 -17.99
C ALA A 33 1.15 22.65 -17.04
N ALA A 34 -0.15 22.93 -16.93
CA ALA A 34 -1.16 21.93 -16.72
C ALA A 34 -0.87 20.99 -17.85
N ALA A 35 -0.24 19.86 -17.52
CA ALA A 35 -0.28 18.68 -18.34
C ALA A 35 -1.70 18.65 -18.89
N THR A 36 -1.85 18.91 -20.19
CA THR A 36 -3.12 18.62 -20.86
C THR A 36 -3.41 17.20 -20.42
N PRO A 37 -4.52 16.94 -19.68
CA PRO A 37 -4.84 15.57 -19.34
C PRO A 37 -4.82 14.84 -20.68
N VAL A 38 -3.83 13.97 -20.83
CA VAL A 38 -3.75 13.12 -22.01
C VAL A 38 -5.13 12.48 -22.02
N PRO A 39 -5.92 12.61 -23.10
CA PRO A 39 -7.21 11.94 -23.14
C PRO A 39 -6.95 10.51 -22.71
N GLN A 40 -7.53 10.11 -21.59
CA GLN A 40 -7.40 8.77 -21.07
C GLN A 40 -8.22 7.92 -22.04
N VAL A 41 -7.54 7.49 -23.10
CA VAL A 41 -8.10 6.63 -24.14
C VAL A 41 -8.08 5.25 -23.55
N ASP A 42 -9.26 4.65 -23.44
CA ASP A 42 -9.50 3.28 -23.02
C ASP A 42 -10.21 2.64 -24.21
N ARG A 43 -9.44 1.94 -25.06
CA ARG A 43 -9.91 1.47 -26.36
C ARG A 43 -10.77 0.22 -26.27
N ASP A 44 -10.54 -0.63 -25.29
CA ASP A 44 -11.33 -1.85 -25.07
C ASP A 44 -12.38 -1.72 -23.96
N GLY A 45 -12.38 -0.60 -23.24
CA GLY A 45 -13.42 -0.21 -22.30
C GLY A 45 -13.33 -0.95 -20.96
N ASP A 46 -12.15 -1.45 -20.61
CA ASP A 46 -11.93 -2.27 -19.41
C ASP A 46 -11.61 -1.44 -18.15
N GLY A 47 -11.51 -0.12 -18.33
CA GLY A 47 -11.25 0.85 -17.26
C GLY A 47 -9.77 1.04 -16.96
N MET A 48 -8.87 0.52 -17.80
CA MET A 48 -7.46 0.87 -17.86
C MET A 48 -7.19 1.79 -19.05
N ASP A 49 -6.11 2.55 -18.97
CA ASP A 49 -5.73 3.48 -20.02
C ASP A 49 -4.80 2.82 -21.04
N ASP A 50 -5.06 3.05 -22.35
CA ASP A 50 -4.19 2.67 -23.47
C ASP A 50 -2.73 3.07 -23.18
N SER A 51 -2.52 4.26 -22.60
CA SER A 51 -1.18 4.78 -22.30
C SER A 51 -0.44 4.01 -21.20
N TRP A 52 -1.18 3.46 -20.24
CA TRP A 52 -0.63 2.63 -19.18
C TRP A 52 -0.43 1.19 -19.69
N GLU A 53 -1.37 0.67 -20.46
CA GLU A 53 -1.26 -0.64 -21.09
C GLU A 53 -0.08 -0.70 -22.07
N GLU A 54 0.09 0.31 -22.94
CA GLU A 54 1.25 0.41 -23.84
C GLU A 54 2.58 0.48 -23.10
N LYS A 55 2.61 1.14 -21.92
CA LYS A 55 3.81 1.27 -21.10
C LYS A 55 4.27 -0.09 -20.56
N TYR A 56 3.34 -0.95 -20.17
CA TYR A 56 3.65 -2.26 -19.60
C TYR A 56 3.57 -3.40 -20.63
N GLY A 57 3.11 -3.12 -21.84
CA GLY A 57 2.99 -4.11 -22.92
C GLY A 57 1.75 -4.99 -22.82
N LEU A 58 0.68 -4.48 -22.19
CA LEU A 58 -0.65 -5.09 -22.16
C LEU A 58 -1.42 -4.85 -23.46
N ASN A 59 -2.59 -5.48 -23.60
CA ASN A 59 -3.33 -5.48 -24.84
C ASN A 59 -4.45 -4.44 -24.88
N THR A 60 -4.14 -3.25 -25.39
CA THR A 60 -5.09 -2.12 -25.63
C THR A 60 -6.32 -2.42 -26.50
N SER A 61 -6.50 -3.63 -27.01
CA SER A 61 -7.63 -3.99 -27.88
C SER A 61 -8.43 -5.16 -27.32
N ARG A 62 -8.13 -5.59 -26.11
CA ARG A 62 -8.79 -6.71 -25.45
C ARG A 62 -8.71 -6.51 -23.95
N ASP A 63 -9.90 -6.43 -23.34
CA ASP A 63 -10.10 -6.50 -21.89
C ASP A 63 -9.26 -7.62 -21.26
N ASP A 64 -8.15 -7.19 -20.66
CA ASP A 64 -7.23 -8.00 -19.88
C ASP A 64 -7.16 -7.50 -18.42
N SER A 65 -8.04 -6.57 -18.05
CA SER A 65 -8.24 -6.01 -16.70
C SER A 65 -8.30 -7.04 -15.57
N MET A 66 -8.78 -8.25 -15.87
CA MET A 66 -8.98 -9.34 -14.92
C MET A 66 -7.87 -10.39 -14.94
N GLU A 67 -6.86 -10.23 -15.80
CA GLU A 67 -5.68 -11.09 -15.86
C GLU A 67 -4.67 -10.75 -14.76
N ASP A 68 -3.78 -11.71 -14.54
CA ASP A 68 -2.70 -11.70 -13.55
C ASP A 68 -1.45 -12.28 -14.23
N PRO A 69 -0.70 -11.46 -14.99
CA PRO A 69 0.42 -11.92 -15.81
C PRO A 69 1.63 -12.41 -15.00
N ASP A 70 1.85 -11.90 -13.80
CA ASP A 70 2.95 -12.31 -12.92
C ASP A 70 2.58 -13.37 -11.88
N GLY A 71 1.28 -13.64 -11.72
CA GLY A 71 0.76 -14.72 -10.90
C GLY A 71 0.78 -14.41 -9.40
N ASP A 72 0.79 -13.14 -9.01
CA ASP A 72 0.84 -12.74 -7.60
C ASP A 72 -0.56 -12.62 -6.95
N GLY A 73 -1.62 -12.81 -7.74
CA GLY A 73 -3.02 -12.76 -7.33
C GLY A 73 -3.65 -11.37 -7.37
N VAL A 74 -2.90 -10.34 -7.75
CA VAL A 74 -3.41 -8.99 -8.03
C VAL A 74 -3.72 -8.88 -9.52
N LYS A 75 -4.85 -8.25 -9.85
CA LYS A 75 -5.30 -8.11 -11.24
C LYS A 75 -4.77 -6.82 -11.84
N ASN A 76 -4.58 -6.79 -13.17
CA ASN A 76 -4.17 -5.61 -13.92
C ASN A 76 -4.97 -4.34 -13.54
N ILE A 77 -6.30 -4.43 -13.40
CA ILE A 77 -7.15 -3.28 -13.03
C ILE A 77 -6.87 -2.73 -11.64
N GLN A 78 -6.50 -3.60 -10.70
CA GLN A 78 -6.17 -3.21 -9.34
C GLN A 78 -4.79 -2.55 -9.33
N GLU A 79 -3.86 -3.07 -10.10
CA GLU A 79 -2.53 -2.51 -10.29
C GLU A 79 -2.54 -1.18 -11.03
N TYR A 80 -3.44 -1.00 -12.00
CA TYR A 80 -3.70 0.28 -12.64
C TYR A 80 -4.07 1.34 -11.61
N LYS A 81 -5.00 1.01 -10.70
CA LYS A 81 -5.45 1.90 -9.62
C LYS A 81 -4.37 2.14 -8.56
N ASP A 82 -3.56 1.13 -8.27
CA ASP A 82 -2.46 1.21 -7.29
C ASP A 82 -1.17 1.79 -7.89
N GLY A 83 -1.16 2.07 -9.19
CA GLY A 83 -0.01 2.60 -9.94
C GLY A 83 1.19 1.64 -9.95
N THR A 84 0.96 0.34 -9.87
CA THR A 84 2.00 -0.70 -9.91
C THR A 84 2.28 -1.18 -11.33
N ASN A 85 3.14 -2.20 -11.43
CA ASN A 85 3.57 -2.79 -12.70
C ASN A 85 2.93 -4.19 -12.80
N PRO A 86 2.15 -4.48 -13.86
CA PRO A 86 1.48 -5.77 -14.13
C PRO A 86 2.35 -7.03 -14.19
N PHE A 87 3.66 -6.82 -14.19
CA PHE A 87 4.66 -7.88 -14.26
C PHE A 87 5.57 -7.90 -13.04
N ASN A 88 5.16 -7.21 -11.96
CA ASN A 88 5.91 -7.13 -10.72
C ASN A 88 5.25 -7.98 -9.63
N PRO A 89 5.79 -9.18 -9.34
CA PRO A 89 5.15 -10.17 -8.46
C PRO A 89 5.10 -9.78 -6.96
N ASP A 90 5.67 -8.61 -6.62
CA ASP A 90 5.63 -8.06 -5.27
C ASP A 90 4.43 -7.12 -5.06
N ALA A 91 3.53 -6.94 -6.04
CA ALA A 91 2.38 -6.02 -5.92
C ALA A 91 1.40 -6.47 -4.83
N SER A 92 1.20 -7.78 -4.65
CA SER A 92 0.43 -8.41 -3.57
C SER A 92 0.87 -8.01 -2.15
N SER A 93 2.13 -7.57 -1.98
CA SER A 93 2.61 -7.09 -0.68
C SER A 93 1.90 -5.81 -0.22
N LYS A 94 1.40 -4.97 -1.15
CA LYS A 94 0.61 -3.78 -0.83
C LYS A 94 -0.76 -4.13 -0.24
N ASP A 95 -1.34 -5.27 -0.60
CA ASP A 95 -2.58 -5.75 0.00
C ASP A 95 -2.37 -6.19 1.45
N ILE A 96 -1.22 -6.82 1.71
CA ILE A 96 -0.78 -7.07 3.09
C ILE A 96 -0.69 -5.73 3.80
N GLU A 97 -0.01 -4.72 3.24
CA GLU A 97 0.11 -3.37 3.82
C GLU A 97 -1.23 -2.71 4.16
N ARG A 98 -2.17 -2.74 3.22
CA ARG A 98 -3.53 -2.19 3.36
C ARG A 98 -4.28 -2.82 4.53
N ASN A 99 -4.10 -4.14 4.71
CA ASN A 99 -4.84 -4.94 5.69
C ASN A 99 -4.00 -5.40 6.90
N LYS A 100 -2.80 -4.83 7.12
CA LYS A 100 -1.87 -5.25 8.19
C LYS A 100 -2.54 -5.34 9.55
N ASN A 101 -3.39 -4.38 9.88
CA ASN A 101 -4.09 -4.33 11.17
C ASN A 101 -5.07 -5.50 11.32
N LEU A 102 -5.83 -5.83 10.28
CA LEU A 102 -6.77 -6.93 10.30
C LEU A 102 -6.03 -8.28 10.37
N LEU A 103 -4.94 -8.42 9.63
CA LEU A 103 -4.06 -9.59 9.68
C LEU A 103 -3.48 -9.78 11.09
N LEU A 104 -2.96 -8.70 11.69
CA LEU A 104 -2.38 -8.72 13.04
C LEU A 104 -3.44 -9.07 14.10
N LEU A 105 -4.65 -8.54 13.97
CA LEU A 105 -5.77 -8.92 14.83
C LEU A 105 -6.16 -10.40 14.65
N GLY A 106 -6.21 -10.89 13.41
CA GLY A 106 -6.48 -12.29 13.11
C GLY A 106 -5.44 -13.24 13.71
N VAL A 107 -4.15 -12.92 13.52
CA VAL A 107 -3.03 -13.66 14.12
C VAL A 107 -3.10 -13.57 15.64
N GLY A 108 -3.35 -12.40 16.21
CA GLY A 108 -3.47 -12.21 17.66
C GLY A 108 -4.60 -13.02 18.29
N ILE A 109 -5.77 -13.07 17.64
CA ILE A 109 -6.91 -13.89 18.09
C ILE A 109 -6.59 -15.37 17.95
N ALA A 110 -5.99 -15.81 16.85
CA ALA A 110 -5.62 -17.21 16.63
C ALA A 110 -4.63 -17.69 17.71
N VAL A 111 -3.55 -16.93 17.93
CA VAL A 111 -2.55 -17.22 18.98
C VAL A 111 -3.17 -17.16 20.38
N GLY A 112 -4.03 -16.16 20.64
CA GLY A 112 -4.72 -16.02 21.92
C GLY A 112 -5.62 -17.21 22.24
N ILE A 113 -6.45 -17.65 21.28
CA ILE A 113 -7.34 -18.80 21.44
C ILE A 113 -6.52 -20.09 21.59
N ALA A 114 -5.49 -20.29 20.78
CA ALA A 114 -4.62 -21.46 20.87
C ALA A 114 -3.94 -21.55 22.26
N GLY A 115 -3.43 -20.42 22.77
CA GLY A 115 -2.83 -20.34 24.09
C GLY A 115 -3.82 -20.67 25.22
N ILE A 116 -5.03 -20.11 25.16
CA ILE A 116 -6.08 -20.38 26.17
C ILE A 116 -6.52 -21.86 26.09
N ALA A 117 -6.78 -22.39 24.90
CA ALA A 117 -7.18 -23.80 24.73
C ALA A 117 -6.11 -24.77 25.24
N SER A 118 -4.84 -24.49 24.98
CA SER A 118 -3.71 -25.27 25.49
C SER A 118 -3.65 -25.23 27.02
N SER A 119 -3.85 -24.06 27.63
CA SER A 119 -3.84 -23.91 29.10
C SER A 119 -4.93 -24.72 29.80
N VAL A 120 -6.12 -24.83 29.20
CA VAL A 120 -7.22 -25.65 29.72
C VAL A 120 -6.89 -27.14 29.63
N GLY A 121 -6.29 -27.59 28.52
CA GLY A 121 -5.85 -28.98 28.34
C GLY A 121 -4.80 -29.40 29.37
N ILE A 122 -3.78 -28.55 29.58
CA ILE A 122 -2.75 -28.77 30.61
C ILE A 122 -3.37 -28.78 32.01
N GLY A 123 -4.33 -27.88 32.31
CA GLY A 123 -5.01 -27.86 33.61
C GLY A 123 -5.80 -29.13 33.94
N ILE A 124 -6.50 -29.72 32.95
CA ILE A 124 -7.23 -30.99 33.13
C ILE A 124 -6.25 -32.16 33.30
N ALA A 125 -5.20 -32.21 32.47
CA ALA A 125 -4.15 -33.22 32.58
C ALA A 125 -3.42 -33.15 33.93
N GLY A 126 -3.09 -31.94 34.39
CA GLY A 126 -2.42 -31.72 35.67
C GLY A 126 -3.30 -32.04 36.89
N SER A 127 -4.59 -31.70 36.85
CA SER A 127 -5.52 -32.03 37.95
C SER A 127 -5.74 -33.55 38.09
N THR A 128 -5.85 -34.27 36.98
CA THR A 128 -5.96 -35.74 36.97
C THR A 128 -4.64 -36.41 37.35
N ALA A 129 -3.50 -35.89 36.90
CA ALA A 129 -2.17 -36.35 37.30
C ALA A 129 -1.91 -36.16 38.80
N SER A 130 -2.35 -35.05 39.39
CA SER A 130 -2.23 -34.78 40.84
C SER A 130 -3.02 -35.79 41.68
N GLY A 131 -4.26 -36.09 41.28
CA GLY A 131 -5.08 -37.11 41.95
C GLY A 131 -4.47 -38.51 41.84
N ALA A 132 -4.03 -38.91 40.65
CA ALA A 132 -3.42 -40.22 40.44
C ALA A 132 -2.04 -40.37 41.10
N ALA A 133 -1.27 -39.28 41.22
CA ALA A 133 -0.01 -39.25 41.95
C ALA A 133 -0.19 -39.36 43.48
N ALA A 134 -1.33 -38.89 44.01
CA ALA A 134 -1.68 -39.07 45.42
C ALA A 134 -2.06 -40.52 45.74
N GLU A 135 -2.68 -41.23 44.79
CA GLU A 135 -3.02 -42.66 44.94
C GLU A 135 -1.85 -43.60 44.66
N LYS A 136 -0.98 -43.28 43.70
CA LYS A 136 0.14 -44.13 43.26
C LYS A 136 1.47 -43.35 43.19
N PRO A 137 2.21 -43.25 44.29
CA PRO A 137 3.42 -42.44 44.37
C PRO A 137 4.57 -42.95 43.48
N ASP A 138 4.56 -44.22 43.11
CA ASP A 138 5.50 -44.87 42.19
C ASP A 138 5.32 -44.42 40.72
N LEU A 139 4.12 -43.96 40.36
CA LEU A 139 3.77 -43.52 39.01
C LEU A 139 3.95 -42.00 38.80
N LYS A 140 4.16 -41.24 39.88
CA LYS A 140 4.30 -39.78 39.86
C LYS A 140 5.35 -39.27 38.85
N ALA A 141 6.50 -39.94 38.76
CA ALA A 141 7.56 -39.56 37.82
C ALA A 141 7.15 -39.80 36.34
N LYS A 142 6.39 -40.87 36.06
CA LYS A 142 5.90 -41.15 34.70
C LYS A 142 4.82 -40.15 34.29
N MET A 143 3.93 -39.77 35.21
CA MET A 143 2.88 -38.79 34.96
C MET A 143 3.45 -37.39 34.66
N MET A 144 4.51 -36.98 35.37
CA MET A 144 5.19 -35.70 35.11
C MET A 144 5.82 -35.66 33.71
N ILE A 145 6.34 -36.79 33.22
CA ILE A 145 6.84 -36.92 31.84
C ILE A 145 5.68 -36.84 30.84
N PHE A 146 4.57 -37.56 31.07
CA PHE A 146 3.40 -37.51 30.19
C PHE A 146 2.73 -36.13 30.12
N GLU A 147 2.70 -35.36 31.22
CA GLU A 147 2.19 -33.98 31.26
C GLU A 147 3.08 -32.99 30.47
N SER A 148 4.37 -33.28 30.33
CA SER A 148 5.30 -32.45 29.53
C SER A 148 5.22 -32.70 28.02
N LEU A 149 4.63 -33.81 27.57
CA LEU A 149 4.49 -34.15 26.14
C LEU A 149 3.51 -33.26 25.34
N PRO A 150 2.34 -32.82 25.86
CA PRO A 150 1.41 -31.98 25.09
C PRO A 150 1.87 -30.53 24.83
N MET A 151 3.06 -30.11 25.29
CA MET A 151 3.57 -28.76 25.03
C MET A 151 3.80 -28.44 23.53
N THR A 152 3.63 -29.41 22.61
CA THR A 152 3.77 -29.20 21.16
C THR A 152 2.51 -28.63 20.49
N GLN A 153 1.39 -28.42 21.20
CA GLN A 153 0.17 -27.84 20.61
C GLN A 153 0.21 -26.30 20.51
N GLY A 154 1.30 -25.66 20.94
CA GLY A 154 1.43 -24.20 21.01
C GLY A 154 2.66 -23.62 20.31
N VAL A 155 3.38 -24.40 19.50
CA VAL A 155 4.55 -23.93 18.72
C VAL A 155 4.32 -24.17 17.23
#